data_AF-A0A928MLP5-F1
#
_entry.id   AF-A0A928MLP5-F1
#
_cell.length_a   1.000
_cell.length_b   1.000
_cell.length_c   1.000
_cell.angle_alpha   90.00
_cell.angle_beta   90.00
_cell.angle_gamma   90.00
#
_symmetry.space_group_name_H-M   'P 1'
#
loop_
_entity.id
_entity.type
_entity.pdbx_description
1 polymer ?
#
loop_
_entity_poly.entity_id
_entity_poly.type
_entity_poly.pdbx_seq_one_letter_code
_entity_poly.pdbx_strand_id
1 'polypeptide(L)' 'MTRETRLRNLILDRYPSLRQFALAAGIPPSTLLTLLSRGIGGASFDVVMRICQRLGIDPKILNEEEEVVAAWQPGSPI' A
#
# COMPACT_ATOMS: atom_id res chain seq x y z
N MET A 1 3.93 -6.50 13.14
CA MET A 1 4.12 -5.31 12.28
C MET A 1 2.80 -4.55 12.21
N THR A 2 2.80 -3.21 12.19
CA THR A 2 1.55 -2.46 11.97
C THR A 2 1.23 -2.36 10.47
N ARG A 3 -0.05 -2.17 10.12
CA ARG A 3 -0.51 -2.00 8.72
C ARG A 3 0.22 -0.85 8.02
N GLU A 4 0.50 0.22 8.76
CA GLU A 4 1.22 1.40 8.30
C GLU A 4 2.68 1.08 7.96
N THR A 5 3.33 0.27 8.78
CA THR A 5 4.72 -0.17 8.53
C THR A 5 4.79 -1.03 7.28
N ARG A 6 3.80 -1.92 7.07
CA ARG A 6 3.69 -2.74 5.84
C ARG A 6 3.49 -1.85 4.62
N LEU A 7 2.56 -0.90 4.68
CA LEU A 7 2.32 0.07 3.60
C LEU A 7 3.57 0.88 3.27
N ARG A 8 4.29 1.35 4.30
CA ARG A 8 5.55 2.07 4.13
C ARG A 8 6.59 1.23 3.38
N ASN A 9 6.76 -0.03 3.76
CA ASN A 9 7.71 -0.93 3.09
C ASN A 9 7.29 -1.20 1.64
N LEU A 10 5.99 -1.47 1.38
CA LEU A 10 5.48 -1.64 0.02
C LEU A 10 5.74 -0.43 -0.88
N ILE A 11 5.59 0.78 -0.34
CA ILE A 11 5.91 2.00 -1.08
C ILE A 11 7.41 2.08 -1.37
N LEU A 12 8.26 1.83 -0.36
CA LEU A 12 9.72 1.92 -0.51
C LEU A 12 10.30 0.84 -1.43
N ASP A 13 9.61 -0.28 -1.60
CA ASP A 13 9.98 -1.35 -2.54
C ASP A 13 9.77 -0.93 -4.01
N ARG A 14 8.71 -0.15 -4.28
CA ARG A 14 8.35 0.30 -5.64
C ARG A 14 8.84 1.71 -5.99
N TYR A 15 9.08 2.55 -4.98
CA TYR A 15 9.43 3.95 -5.13
C TYR A 15 10.62 4.33 -4.24
N PRO A 16 11.51 5.23 -4.71
CA PRO A 16 12.71 5.59 -3.96
C PRO A 16 12.42 6.41 -2.69
N SER A 17 11.22 7.02 -2.58
CA SER A 17 10.80 7.71 -1.37
C SER A 17 9.29 7.82 -1.23
N LEU A 18 8.81 7.91 0.02
CA LEU A 18 7.41 8.19 0.33
C LEU A 18 6.92 9.51 -0.27
N ARG A 19 7.79 10.52 -0.33
CA ARG A 19 7.46 11.82 -0.94
C ARG A 19 7.18 11.68 -2.43
N GLN A 20 8.04 10.97 -3.16
CA GLN A 20 7.86 10.78 -4.59
C GLN A 20 6.62 9.94 -4.90
N PHE A 21 6.34 8.93 -4.07
CA PHE A 21 5.09 8.19 -4.16
C PHE A 21 3.87 9.09 -3.93
N ALA A 22 3.88 9.94 -2.90
CA ALA A 22 2.78 10.85 -2.61
C ALA A 22 2.47 11.77 -3.80
N LEU A 23 3.53 12.35 -4.40
CA LEU A 23 3.41 13.15 -5.61
C LEU A 23 2.84 12.33 -6.78
N ALA A 24 3.31 11.11 -6.98
CA ALA A 24 2.84 10.22 -8.04
C ALA A 24 1.39 9.73 -7.83
N ALA A 25 0.93 9.64 -6.57
CA ALA A 25 -0.43 9.30 -6.19
C ALA A 25 -1.36 10.52 -6.13
N GLY A 26 -0.83 11.74 -6.37
CA GLY A 26 -1.61 12.98 -6.33
C GLY A 26 -2.11 13.33 -4.92
N ILE A 27 -1.37 12.94 -3.89
CA ILE A 27 -1.68 13.26 -2.49
C ILE A 27 -0.54 14.06 -1.84
N PRO A 28 -0.83 14.94 -0.88
CA PRO A 28 0.21 15.67 -0.17
C PRO A 28 1.10 14.70 0.64
N PRO A 29 2.43 14.87 0.62
CA PRO A 29 3.34 14.03 1.40
C PRO A 29 3.11 14.15 2.91
N SER A 30 2.64 15.30 3.39
CA SER A 30 2.18 15.50 4.77
C SER A 30 0.97 14.62 5.11
N THR A 31 0.00 14.49 4.18
CA THR A 31 -1.15 13.59 4.35
C THR A 31 -0.69 12.14 4.45
N LEU A 32 0.21 11.70 3.56
CA LEU A 32 0.78 10.35 3.61
C LEU A 32 1.53 10.09 4.92
N LEU A 33 2.37 11.03 5.37
CA LEU A 33 3.06 10.88 6.66
C LEU A 33 2.09 10.81 7.84
N THR A 34 1.05 11.64 7.84
CA THR A 34 0.04 11.64 8.90
C THR A 34 -0.71 10.32 8.94
N LEU A 35 -1.05 9.76 7.77
CA LEU A 35 -1.66 8.44 7.62
C LEU A 35 -0.76 7.34 8.17
N LEU A 36 0.54 7.37 7.84
CA LEU A 36 1.50 6.41 8.36
C LEU A 36 1.77 6.55 9.87
N SER A 37 1.59 7.75 10.44
CA SER A 37 1.86 8.02 11.86
C SER A 37 0.64 7.87 12.77
N ARG A 38 -0.56 8.25 12.32
CA ARG A 38 -1.82 8.17 13.09
C ARG A 38 -2.63 6.91 12.80
N GLY A 39 -2.29 6.20 11.73
CA GLY A 39 -2.97 5.00 11.30
C GLY A 39 -3.87 5.20 10.09
N ILE A 40 -4.04 4.13 9.31
CA ILE A 40 -4.83 4.15 8.06
C ILE A 40 -6.31 4.45 8.35
N GLY A 41 -6.84 4.01 9.50
CA GLY A 41 -8.23 4.22 9.90
C GLY A 41 -8.64 5.69 10.14
N GLY A 42 -7.67 6.60 10.31
CA GLY A 42 -7.93 8.03 10.44
C GLY A 42 -7.87 8.79 9.11
N ALA A 43 -7.52 8.13 8.00
CA ALA A 43 -7.43 8.74 6.69
C ALA A 43 -8.77 8.67 5.95
N SER A 44 -9.03 9.69 5.11
CA SER A 44 -10.19 9.65 4.21
C SER A 44 -10.09 8.49 3.25
N PHE A 45 -11.22 7.81 3.00
CA PHE A 45 -11.31 6.67 2.09
C PHE A 45 -10.75 7.00 0.70
N ASP A 46 -10.97 8.22 0.21
CA ASP A 46 -10.43 8.70 -1.08
C ASP A 46 -8.89 8.62 -1.12
N VAL A 47 -8.22 9.04 -0.04
CA VAL A 47 -6.75 9.00 0.08
C VAL A 47 -6.26 7.55 0.08
N VAL A 48 -6.90 6.69 0.87
CA VAL A 48 -6.56 5.26 0.93
C VAL A 48 -6.72 4.62 -0.45
N MET A 49 -7.82 4.92 -1.15
CA MET A 49 -8.09 4.39 -2.47
C MET A 49 -7.05 4.83 -3.49
N ARG A 50 -6.65 6.11 -3.53
CA ARG A 50 -5.58 6.60 -4.41
C ARG A 50 -4.25 5.89 -4.16
N ILE A 51 -3.90 5.68 -2.89
CA ILE A 51 -2.68 4.98 -2.50
C ILE A 51 -2.71 3.53 -3.02
N CYS A 52 -3.80 2.81 -2.74
CA CYS A 52 -4.02 1.44 -3.17
C CYS A 52 -3.99 1.31 -4.70
N GLN A 53 -4.72 2.17 -5.41
CA GLN A 53 -4.71 2.22 -6.88
C GLN A 53 -3.31 2.48 -7.43
N ARG A 54 -2.55 3.39 -6.82
CA ARG A 54 -1.21 3.73 -7.29
C ARG A 54 -0.19 2.62 -7.04
N LEU A 55 -0.36 1.87 -5.97
CA LEU A 55 0.41 0.67 -5.65
C LEU A 55 -0.06 -0.56 -6.42
N GLY A 56 -1.25 -0.52 -7.02
CA GLY A 56 -1.88 -1.68 -7.65
C GLY A 56 -2.24 -2.79 -6.66
N ILE A 57 -2.54 -2.42 -5.41
CA ILE A 57 -2.90 -3.35 -4.34
C ILE A 57 -4.34 -3.13 -3.90
N ASP A 58 -5.02 -4.20 -3.55
CA ASP A 58 -6.35 -4.10 -2.96
C ASP A 58 -6.27 -3.53 -1.53
N PRO A 59 -7.16 -2.60 -1.14
CA PRO A 59 -7.22 -2.06 0.22
C PRO A 59 -7.49 -3.13 1.28
N LYS A 60 -8.03 -4.29 0.87
CA LYS A 60 -8.20 -5.47 1.72
C LYS A 60 -6.87 -6.05 2.21
N ILE A 61 -5.81 -5.95 1.41
CA ILE A 61 -4.45 -6.44 1.76
C ILE A 61 -3.86 -5.67 2.94
N LEU A 62 -4.36 -4.45 3.18
CA LEU A 62 -3.99 -3.68 4.37
C LEU A 62 -4.70 -4.19 5.63
N ASN A 63 -5.87 -4.82 5.50
CA ASN A 63 -6.69 -5.27 6.62
C ASN A 63 -6.48 -6.74 6.98
N GLU A 64 -5.98 -7.55 6.05
CA GLU A 64 -5.92 -8.99 6.23
C GLU A 64 -4.45 -9.45 6.35
N GLU A 65 -4.17 -10.05 7.51
CA GLU A 65 -2.93 -10.74 7.80
C GLU A 65 -2.91 -12.00 6.92
N GLU A 66 -2.25 -11.87 5.77
CA GLU A 66 -1.76 -12.98 4.96
C GLU A 66 -2.78 -14.07 4.63
N GLU A 67 -3.55 -13.88 3.56
CA GLU A 67 -3.94 -15.01 2.71
C GLU A 67 -3.32 -14.79 1.34
N VAL A 68 -2.03 -15.12 1.24
CA VAL A 68 -1.46 -15.57 -0.03
C VAL A 68 -2.10 -16.93 -0.35
N VAL A 69 -3.37 -16.89 -0.76
CA VAL A 69 -4.00 -18.01 -1.45
C VAL A 69 -3.23 -18.25 -2.74
N ALA A 70 -2.40 -19.29 -2.69
CA ALA A 70 -2.32 -20.32 -3.70
C ALA A 70 -3.19 -20.06 -4.94
N ALA A 71 -2.63 -19.39 -5.96
CA ALA A 71 -3.12 -19.48 -7.34
C ALA A 71 -2.09 -18.87 -8.30
N TRP A 72 -1.17 -19.71 -8.80
CA TRP A 72 -0.96 -19.99 -10.24
C TRP A 72 0.48 -20.46 -10.53
N GLN A 73 0.69 -21.78 -10.62
CA GLN A 73 1.71 -22.39 -11.49
C GLN A 73 1.01 -23.48 -12.31
N PRO A 74 0.46 -23.20 -13.50
CA PRO A 74 0.14 -24.24 -14.46
C PRO A 74 1.37 -24.53 -15.30
N GLY A 75 1.64 -25.82 -15.42
CA GLY A 75 2.62 -26.36 -16.33
C GLY A 75 4.05 -26.13 -15.87
N SER A 76 4.53 -26.97 -14.95
CA SER A 76 5.93 -27.38 -15.03
C SER A 76 6.15 -27.99 -16.42
N PRO A 77 7.10 -27.46 -17.23
CA PRO A 77 7.45 -28.09 -18.49
C PRO A 77 8.27 -29.36 -18.21
N ILE A 78 7.86 -30.42 -18.91
CA ILE A 78 8.52 -31.71 -19.21
C ILE A 78 8.67 -32.71 -18.06
#